data_AF-A0A933PGZ5-F1
#
_entry.id   AF-A0A933PGZ5-F1
#
_cell.length_a   1.000
_cell.length_b   1.000
_cell.length_c   1.000
_cell.angle_alpha   90.00
_cell.angle_beta   90.00
_cell.angle_gamma   90.00
#
_symmetry.space_group_name_H-M   'P 1'
#
loop_
_entity.id
_entity.type
_entity.pdbx_description
1 polymer ?
#
loop_
_entity_poly.entity_id
_entity_poly.type
_entity_poly.pdbx_seq_one_letter_code
_entity_poly.pdbx_strand_id
1 'polypeptide(L)'
;MLANFLIGLREGLEASLVVGILVAYLVRTGRRDKLSAVWAGVGVAVAMSLLVGAALTFTSARMSFRAQEAFGGTLSIVAVAFVTWMIFWMRRAARSMKGELHDKVDKALAMGTGALVTTAFIAVAREGLETALFVWTAVQATNQGPRPLVGVVLGLGLAVALGWLLYRRAVQINLAKFFTWTGAGLVVVAAGVLAYGVHDLQEAGILPGLNNLAFDVSHIISSSSVIGALLKGIFNFSPQTTWLEAAVWTAYVVPVMTFFLRNQGAPAAPKAVPAAAGAPSAAVQPQATRTSAPAA
;
A
#
# COMPACT_ATOMS: atom_id res chain seq x y z
N MET A 1 7.54 14.47 4.14
CA MET A 1 8.65 13.57 3.72
C MET A 1 8.34 12.12 4.01
N LEU A 2 8.15 11.77 5.29
CA LEU A 2 7.90 10.38 5.68
C LEU A 2 6.56 9.88 5.13
N ALA A 3 5.52 10.70 5.13
CA ALA A 3 4.24 10.41 4.49
C ALA A 3 4.42 9.91 3.04
N ASN A 4 5.06 10.74 2.22
CA ASN A 4 5.33 10.46 0.81
C ASN A 4 6.27 9.27 0.60
N PHE A 5 7.22 9.07 1.52
CA PHE A 5 8.06 7.89 1.54
C PHE A 5 7.25 6.61 1.82
N LEU A 6 6.36 6.62 2.82
CA LEU A 6 5.52 5.48 3.16
C LEU A 6 4.53 5.16 2.04
N ILE A 7 3.97 6.19 1.39
CA ILE A 7 3.13 6.05 0.19
C ILE A 7 3.95 5.40 -0.93
N GLY A 8 5.07 6.01 -1.35
CA GLY A 8 5.91 5.50 -2.43
C GLY A 8 6.45 4.09 -2.15
N LEU A 9 6.80 3.80 -0.89
CA LEU A 9 7.25 2.48 -0.47
C LEU A 9 6.14 1.43 -0.57
N ARG A 10 4.90 1.78 -0.18
CA ARG A 10 3.77 0.86 -0.23
C ARG A 10 3.34 0.57 -1.67
N GLU A 11 2.98 1.62 -2.42
CA GLU A 11 2.49 1.45 -3.79
C GLU A 11 3.58 0.88 -4.70
N GLY A 12 4.84 1.31 -4.49
CA GLY A 12 5.99 0.77 -5.19
C GLY A 12 6.23 -0.71 -4.88
N LEU A 13 5.94 -1.17 -3.65
CA LEU A 13 6.12 -2.57 -3.28
C LEU A 13 5.02 -3.43 -3.88
N GLU A 14 3.78 -2.93 -3.92
CA GLU A 14 2.67 -3.59 -4.60
C GLU A 14 2.96 -3.74 -6.09
N ALA A 15 3.35 -2.66 -6.76
CA ALA A 15 3.75 -2.69 -8.16
C ALA A 15 4.95 -3.63 -8.39
N SER A 16 5.98 -3.60 -7.54
CA SER A 16 7.17 -4.45 -7.70
C SER A 16 6.88 -5.92 -7.45
N LEU A 17 5.94 -6.25 -6.54
CA LEU A 17 5.47 -7.61 -6.32
C LEU A 17 4.71 -8.12 -7.55
N VAL A 18 3.74 -7.36 -8.08
CA VAL A 18 2.97 -7.78 -9.25
C VAL A 18 3.86 -7.95 -10.48
N VAL A 19 4.76 -6.99 -10.75
CA VAL A 19 5.74 -7.11 -11.84
C VAL A 19 6.68 -8.29 -11.58
N GLY A 20 7.16 -8.47 -10.34
CA GLY A 20 8.03 -9.57 -9.95
C GLY A 20 7.40 -10.95 -10.17
N ILE A 21 6.08 -11.07 -9.95
CA ILE A 21 5.30 -12.28 -10.23
C ILE A 21 5.27 -12.56 -11.74
N LEU A 22 4.95 -11.56 -12.56
CA LEU A 22 4.91 -11.70 -14.02
C LEU A 22 6.29 -12.10 -14.56
N VAL A 23 7.35 -11.45 -14.08
CA VAL A 23 8.73 -11.76 -14.44
C VAL A 23 9.11 -13.17 -14.00
N ALA A 24 8.85 -13.55 -12.75
CA ALA A 24 9.17 -14.88 -12.22
C ALA A 24 8.47 -15.99 -13.02
N TYR A 25 7.22 -15.76 -13.39
CA TYR A 25 6.46 -16.70 -14.19
C TYR A 25 7.07 -16.86 -15.59
N LEU A 26 7.35 -15.77 -16.31
CA LEU A 26 7.96 -15.82 -17.66
C LEU A 26 9.34 -16.48 -17.65
N VAL A 27 10.14 -16.20 -16.63
CA VAL A 27 11.46 -16.83 -16.44
C VAL A 27 11.31 -18.33 -16.18
N ARG A 28 10.33 -18.74 -15.36
CA ARG A 28 10.08 -20.15 -15.02
C ARG A 28 9.49 -20.94 -16.19
N THR A 29 8.74 -20.31 -17.08
CA THR A 29 8.21 -20.93 -18.31
C THR A 29 9.16 -20.83 -19.50
N GLY A 30 10.40 -20.34 -19.31
CA GLY A 30 11.41 -20.21 -20.36
C GLY A 30 11.14 -19.09 -21.40
N ARG A 31 10.13 -18.25 -21.20
CA ARG A 31 9.69 -17.19 -22.13
C ARG A 31 10.35 -15.85 -21.84
N ARG A 32 11.69 -15.85 -21.72
CA ARG A 32 12.47 -14.64 -21.40
C ARG A 32 12.40 -13.57 -22.50
N ASP A 33 12.14 -13.99 -23.73
CA ASP A 33 11.90 -13.13 -24.89
C ASP A 33 10.72 -12.17 -24.69
N LYS A 34 9.74 -12.54 -23.84
CA LYS A 34 8.56 -11.73 -23.54
C LYS A 34 8.76 -10.73 -22.40
N LEU A 35 9.94 -10.70 -21.75
CA LEU A 35 10.21 -9.74 -20.67
C LEU A 35 10.20 -8.30 -21.17
N SER A 36 10.63 -8.04 -22.41
CA SER A 36 10.57 -6.71 -23.02
C SER A 36 9.13 -6.17 -23.11
N ALA A 37 8.15 -7.04 -23.33
CA ALA A 37 6.73 -6.69 -23.35
C ALA A 37 6.21 -6.26 -21.97
N VAL A 38 6.65 -6.94 -20.90
CA VAL A 38 6.34 -6.52 -19.52
C VAL A 38 6.92 -5.14 -19.25
N TRP A 39 8.21 -4.93 -19.55
CA TRP A 39 8.87 -3.64 -19.34
C TRP A 39 8.27 -2.52 -20.18
N ALA A 40 7.80 -2.80 -21.40
CA ALA A 40 7.05 -1.83 -22.20
C ALA A 40 5.74 -1.42 -21.50
N GLY A 41 4.96 -2.38 -20.99
CA GLY A 41 3.74 -2.09 -20.23
C GLY A 41 4.00 -1.28 -18.97
N VAL A 42 5.04 -1.63 -18.21
CA VAL A 42 5.49 -0.88 -17.03
C VAL A 42 5.91 0.54 -17.41
N GLY A 43 6.72 0.71 -18.46
CA GLY A 43 7.18 2.01 -18.93
C GLY A 43 6.04 2.94 -19.34
N VAL A 44 5.05 2.42 -20.07
CA VAL A 44 3.85 3.17 -20.45
C VAL A 44 3.01 3.54 -19.22
N ALA A 45 2.86 2.64 -18.25
CA ALA A 45 2.13 2.91 -17.02
C ALA A 45 2.80 4.00 -16.18
N VAL A 46 4.13 3.97 -16.05
CA VAL A 46 4.90 4.99 -15.34
C VAL A 46 4.76 6.34 -16.04
N ALA A 47 4.91 6.38 -17.37
CA ALA A 47 4.72 7.61 -18.15
C ALA A 47 3.31 8.20 -17.95
N MET A 48 2.28 7.36 -18.02
CA MET A 48 0.89 7.78 -17.76
C MET A 48 0.71 8.34 -16.34
N SER A 49 1.32 7.71 -15.33
CA SER A 49 1.23 8.15 -13.94
C SER A 49 1.89 9.53 -13.74
N LEU A 50 3.04 9.74 -14.37
CA LEU A 50 3.71 11.05 -14.39
C LEU A 50 2.88 12.11 -15.11
N LEU A 51 2.24 11.74 -16.23
CA LEU A 51 1.34 12.64 -16.97
C LEU A 51 0.13 13.06 -16.12
N VAL A 52 -0.45 12.14 -15.35
CA VAL A 52 -1.56 12.47 -14.44
C VAL A 52 -1.09 13.38 -13.32
N GLY A 53 0.06 13.09 -12.69
CA GLY A 53 0.64 13.99 -11.68
C GLY A 53 0.93 15.39 -12.22
N ALA A 54 1.46 15.47 -13.46
CA ALA A 54 1.67 16.72 -14.16
C ALA A 54 0.35 17.44 -14.46
N ALA A 55 -0.66 16.73 -14.96
CA ALA A 55 -1.97 17.29 -15.27
C ALA A 55 -2.64 17.89 -14.02
N LEU A 56 -2.59 17.20 -12.87
CA LEU A 56 -3.11 17.69 -11.60
C LEU A 56 -2.38 18.98 -11.17
N THR A 57 -1.06 18.98 -11.25
CA THR A 57 -0.21 20.12 -10.88
C THR A 57 -0.46 21.34 -11.77
N PHE A 58 -0.44 21.17 -13.10
CA PHE A 58 -0.63 22.28 -14.04
C PHE A 58 -2.06 22.80 -14.06
N THR A 59 -3.06 21.93 -13.85
CA THR A 59 -4.46 22.33 -13.75
C THR A 59 -4.67 23.19 -12.51
N SER A 60 -4.18 22.73 -11.35
CA SER A 60 -4.26 23.47 -10.09
C SER A 60 -3.57 24.83 -10.18
N ALA A 61 -2.39 24.91 -10.81
CA ALA A 61 -1.62 26.15 -10.93
C ALA A 61 -2.30 27.25 -11.77
N ARG A 62 -3.33 26.92 -12.55
CA ARG A 62 -4.10 27.88 -13.35
C ARG A 62 -5.40 28.33 -12.69
N MET A 63 -5.73 27.80 -11.51
CA MET A 63 -6.96 28.14 -10.80
C MET A 63 -6.78 29.39 -9.95
N SER A 64 -7.88 30.11 -9.70
CA SER A 64 -7.91 31.16 -8.67
C SER A 64 -7.66 30.55 -7.29
N PHE A 65 -7.12 31.32 -6.33
CA PHE A 65 -6.84 30.85 -4.97
C PHE A 65 -8.00 30.05 -4.35
N ARG A 66 -9.22 30.61 -4.30
CA ARG A 66 -10.39 29.89 -3.75
C ARG A 66 -10.70 28.58 -4.45
N ALA A 67 -10.57 28.54 -5.79
CA ALA A 67 -10.80 27.31 -6.55
C ALA A 67 -9.68 26.28 -6.35
N GLN A 68 -8.45 26.74 -6.18
CA GLN A 68 -7.31 25.89 -5.83
C GLN A 68 -7.51 25.25 -4.46
N GLU A 69 -7.89 26.03 -3.44
CA GLU A 69 -8.16 25.51 -2.10
C GLU A 69 -9.37 24.54 -2.10
N ALA A 70 -10.46 24.90 -2.79
CA ALA A 70 -11.60 23.98 -2.94
C ALA A 70 -11.22 22.66 -3.63
N PHE A 71 -10.38 22.73 -4.67
CA PHE A 71 -9.91 21.56 -5.42
C PHE A 71 -8.96 20.70 -4.57
N GLY A 72 -7.99 21.32 -3.89
CA GLY A 72 -7.04 20.67 -2.97
C GLY A 72 -7.74 19.98 -1.80
N GLY A 73 -8.67 20.68 -1.15
CA GLY A 73 -9.46 20.15 -0.05
C GLY A 73 -10.34 18.96 -0.45
N THR A 74 -11.04 19.08 -1.58
CA THR A 74 -11.87 17.99 -2.11
C THR A 74 -11.04 16.77 -2.48
N LEU A 75 -9.93 16.96 -3.19
CA LEU A 75 -9.08 15.85 -3.60
C LEU A 75 -8.40 15.18 -2.40
N SER A 76 -8.11 15.93 -1.34
CA SER A 76 -7.58 15.39 -0.08
C SER A 76 -8.59 14.47 0.61
N ILE A 77 -9.88 14.83 0.65
CA ILE A 77 -10.94 13.96 1.18
C ILE A 77 -11.07 12.69 0.34
N VAL A 78 -11.08 12.83 -0.98
CA VAL A 78 -11.13 11.69 -1.91
C VAL A 78 -9.93 10.78 -1.71
N ALA A 79 -8.72 11.34 -1.65
CA ALA A 79 -7.49 10.61 -1.38
C ALA A 79 -7.58 9.84 -0.06
N VAL A 80 -8.02 10.48 1.03
CA VAL A 80 -8.16 9.79 2.32
C VAL A 80 -9.13 8.63 2.23
N ALA A 81 -10.27 8.79 1.55
CA ALA A 81 -11.22 7.69 1.33
C ALA A 81 -10.59 6.52 0.56
N PHE A 82 -9.81 6.80 -0.50
CA PHE A 82 -9.07 5.80 -1.25
C PHE A 82 -8.00 5.11 -0.37
N VAL A 83 -7.22 5.86 0.41
CA VAL A 83 -6.22 5.30 1.35
C VAL A 83 -6.90 4.39 2.36
N THR A 84 -7.97 4.84 3.03
CA THR A 84 -8.69 4.03 4.01
C THR A 84 -9.21 2.75 3.38
N TRP A 85 -9.85 2.86 2.21
CA TRP A 85 -10.32 1.70 1.47
C TRP A 85 -9.17 0.72 1.19
N MET A 86 -8.04 1.21 0.70
CA MET A 86 -6.90 0.39 0.33
C MET A 86 -6.27 -0.31 1.54
N ILE A 87 -6.11 0.41 2.67
CA ILE A 87 -5.61 -0.14 3.94
C ILE A 87 -6.41 -1.37 4.37
N PHE A 88 -7.74 -1.36 4.19
CA PHE A 88 -8.61 -2.50 4.49
C PHE A 88 -8.68 -3.54 3.36
N TRP A 89 -8.56 -3.13 2.10
CA TRP A 89 -8.60 -4.00 0.92
C TRP A 89 -7.36 -4.90 0.84
N MET A 90 -6.16 -4.31 0.95
CA MET A 90 -4.88 -5.02 0.92
C MET A 90 -4.78 -6.13 1.98
N ARG A 91 -5.36 -5.89 3.16
CA ARG A 91 -5.44 -6.88 4.24
C ARG A 91 -6.09 -8.18 3.79
N ARG A 92 -7.09 -8.10 2.91
CA ARG A 92 -7.82 -9.25 2.38
C ARG A 92 -7.02 -9.92 1.26
N ALA A 93 -6.40 -9.12 0.38
CA ALA A 93 -5.57 -9.61 -0.74
C ALA A 93 -4.27 -10.31 -0.27
N ALA A 94 -3.63 -9.80 0.80
CA ALA A 94 -2.40 -10.37 1.35
C ALA A 94 -2.54 -11.84 1.79
N ARG A 95 -3.78 -12.29 2.07
CA ARG A 95 -4.10 -13.67 2.47
C ARG A 95 -4.39 -14.61 1.28
N SER A 96 -4.75 -14.08 0.09
CA SER A 96 -5.12 -14.89 -1.09
C SER A 96 -4.01 -15.00 -2.16
N MET A 97 -2.95 -14.18 -2.08
CA MET A 97 -1.89 -14.11 -3.10
C MET A 97 -1.19 -15.42 -3.42
N LYS A 98 -1.10 -16.38 -2.48
CA LYS A 98 -0.37 -17.64 -2.72
C LYS A 98 -1.15 -18.62 -3.63
N GLY A 99 -2.47 -18.44 -3.79
CA GLY A 99 -3.37 -19.37 -4.50
C GLY A 99 -3.91 -18.85 -5.84
N GLU A 100 -4.40 -17.60 -5.91
CA GLU A 100 -5.06 -17.05 -7.12
C GLU A 100 -4.13 -16.75 -8.30
N LEU A 101 -2.83 -16.79 -8.05
CA LEU A 101 -1.82 -16.20 -8.92
C LEU A 101 -1.31 -17.16 -9.99
N HIS A 102 -1.36 -18.48 -9.74
CA HIS A 102 -1.03 -19.46 -10.78
C HIS A 102 -2.13 -19.49 -11.86
N ASP A 103 -3.41 -19.54 -11.45
CA ASP A 103 -4.54 -19.68 -12.39
C ASP A 103 -4.75 -18.47 -13.32
N LYS A 104 -4.49 -17.24 -12.84
CA LYS A 104 -4.67 -16.01 -13.63
C LYS A 104 -3.56 -15.81 -14.66
N VAL A 105 -2.35 -16.28 -14.38
CA VAL A 105 -1.20 -16.11 -15.28
C VAL A 105 -1.19 -17.16 -16.39
N ASP A 106 -1.63 -18.38 -16.11
CA ASP A 106 -1.82 -19.42 -17.15
C ASP A 106 -2.86 -19.02 -18.21
N LYS A 107 -3.93 -18.33 -17.80
CA LYS A 107 -4.90 -17.75 -18.74
C LYS A 107 -4.35 -16.56 -19.54
N ALA A 108 -3.52 -15.71 -18.93
CA ALA A 108 -2.92 -14.57 -19.62
C ALA A 108 -1.90 -14.99 -20.69
N LEU A 109 -1.14 -16.06 -20.46
CA LEU A 109 -0.22 -16.61 -21.45
C LEU A 109 -0.89 -17.18 -22.70
N ALA A 110 -2.13 -17.68 -22.57
CA ALA A 110 -2.89 -18.21 -23.69
C ALA A 110 -3.31 -17.10 -24.68
N MET A 111 -3.32 -15.83 -24.25
CA MET A 111 -3.79 -14.68 -25.03
C MET A 111 -2.69 -13.91 -25.79
N GLY A 112 -1.42 -14.30 -25.68
CA GLY A 112 -0.31 -13.74 -26.48
C GLY A 112 0.41 -12.51 -25.90
N THR A 113 1.41 -11.99 -26.64
CA THR A 113 2.32 -10.92 -26.17
C THR A 113 1.59 -9.61 -25.84
N GLY A 114 0.55 -9.25 -26.60
CA GLY A 114 -0.24 -8.03 -26.35
C GLY A 114 -0.97 -8.07 -25.01
N ALA A 115 -1.56 -9.22 -24.65
CA ALA A 115 -2.22 -9.41 -23.37
C ALA A 115 -1.25 -9.25 -22.19
N LEU A 116 0.02 -9.64 -22.35
CA LEU A 116 1.06 -9.47 -21.34
C LEU A 116 1.43 -7.99 -21.15
N VAL A 117 1.58 -7.22 -22.23
CA VAL A 117 1.80 -5.76 -22.16
C VAL A 117 0.62 -5.10 -21.44
N THR A 118 -0.61 -5.41 -21.85
CA THR A 118 -1.83 -4.83 -21.26
C THR A 118 -1.97 -5.22 -19.80
N THR A 119 -1.66 -6.46 -19.42
CA THR A 119 -1.74 -6.91 -18.03
C THR A 119 -0.73 -6.18 -17.16
N ALA A 120 0.53 -6.09 -17.60
CA ALA A 120 1.58 -5.35 -16.90
C ALA A 120 1.24 -3.85 -16.81
N PHE A 121 0.73 -3.28 -17.90
CA PHE A 121 0.26 -1.90 -17.94
C PHE A 121 -0.86 -1.68 -16.92
N ILE A 122 -1.98 -2.41 -16.98
CA ILE A 122 -3.13 -2.21 -16.08
C ILE A 122 -2.71 -2.39 -14.62
N ALA A 123 -1.89 -3.41 -14.34
CA ALA A 123 -1.38 -3.67 -13.01
C ALA A 123 -0.61 -2.47 -12.45
N VAL A 124 0.39 -1.95 -13.19
CA VAL A 124 1.21 -0.84 -12.71
C VAL A 124 0.49 0.51 -12.82
N ALA A 125 -0.36 0.69 -13.83
CA ALA A 125 -1.11 1.90 -14.09
C ALA A 125 -2.05 2.21 -12.93
N ARG A 126 -2.74 1.18 -12.38
CA ARG A 126 -3.58 1.36 -11.20
C ARG A 126 -2.79 1.89 -10.02
N GLU A 127 -1.71 1.21 -9.63
CA GLU A 127 -0.87 1.61 -8.49
C GLU A 127 -0.22 2.99 -8.73
N GLY A 128 0.18 3.27 -9.97
CA GLY A 128 0.80 4.53 -10.35
C GLY A 128 -0.17 5.72 -10.38
N LEU A 129 -1.43 5.52 -10.78
CA LEU A 129 -2.49 6.54 -10.69
C LEU A 129 -2.82 6.85 -9.23
N GLU A 130 -2.95 5.82 -8.39
CA GLU A 130 -3.18 5.96 -6.95
C GLU A 130 -2.00 6.72 -6.31
N THR A 131 -0.76 6.34 -6.64
CA THR A 131 0.46 7.06 -6.20
C THR A 131 0.44 8.52 -6.61
N ALA A 132 0.10 8.83 -7.88
CA ALA A 132 0.08 10.20 -8.39
C ALA A 132 -0.93 11.07 -7.63
N LEU A 133 -2.12 10.56 -7.35
CA LEU A 133 -3.15 11.26 -6.58
C LEU A 133 -2.71 11.49 -5.12
N PHE A 134 -2.22 10.47 -4.43
CA PHE A 134 -1.78 10.61 -3.03
C PHE A 134 -0.59 11.54 -2.88
N VAL A 135 0.41 11.39 -3.75
CA VAL A 135 1.59 12.26 -3.73
C VAL A 135 1.19 13.70 -3.97
N TRP A 136 0.31 13.97 -4.93
CA TRP A 136 -0.16 15.33 -5.20
C TRP A 136 -0.84 15.94 -3.97
N THR A 137 -1.82 15.24 -3.36
CA THR A 137 -2.53 15.75 -2.18
C THR A 137 -1.60 15.97 -0.99
N ALA A 138 -0.67 15.04 -0.74
CA ALA A 138 0.31 15.16 0.35
C ALA A 138 1.38 16.25 0.10
N VAL A 139 1.75 16.51 -1.16
CA VAL A 139 2.64 17.63 -1.52
C VAL A 139 1.95 18.96 -1.24
N GLN A 140 0.69 19.11 -1.67
CA GLN A 140 -0.12 20.31 -1.38
C GLN A 140 -0.22 20.53 0.14
N ALA A 141 -0.55 19.46 0.87
CA ALA A 141 -0.74 19.51 2.31
C ALA A 141 0.47 19.95 3.13
N THR A 142 1.68 19.70 2.63
CA THR A 142 2.89 20.04 3.38
C THR A 142 3.40 21.46 3.09
N ASN A 143 2.98 22.11 2.00
CA ASN A 143 3.45 23.43 1.54
C ASN A 143 4.99 23.59 1.59
N GLN A 144 5.73 22.51 1.29
CA GLN A 144 7.19 22.40 1.43
C GLN A 144 7.94 22.42 0.08
N GLY A 145 7.29 22.86 -1.00
CA GLY A 145 7.86 22.86 -2.36
C GLY A 145 8.13 21.43 -2.89
N PRO A 146 9.15 21.20 -3.74
CA PRO A 146 9.40 19.90 -4.36
C PRO A 146 10.05 18.87 -3.42
N ARG A 147 10.45 19.29 -2.22
CA ARG A 147 11.11 18.42 -1.24
C ARG A 147 10.34 17.10 -1.00
N PRO A 148 9.02 17.08 -0.81
CA PRO A 148 8.27 15.86 -0.55
C PRO A 148 8.35 14.81 -1.68
N LEU A 149 8.78 15.18 -2.90
CA LEU A 149 9.05 14.23 -3.99
C LEU A 149 10.26 13.35 -3.70
N VAL A 150 11.25 13.86 -2.96
CA VAL A 150 12.42 13.07 -2.52
C VAL A 150 11.96 11.88 -1.68
N GLY A 151 10.97 12.09 -0.79
CA GLY A 151 10.36 11.02 -0.02
C GLY A 151 9.79 9.91 -0.92
N VAL A 152 9.00 10.29 -1.93
CA VAL A 152 8.43 9.34 -2.91
C VAL A 152 9.50 8.54 -3.62
N VAL A 153 10.53 9.23 -4.14
CA VAL A 153 11.62 8.59 -4.89
C VAL A 153 12.39 7.62 -4.01
N LEU A 154 12.69 8.00 -2.77
CA LEU A 154 13.34 7.10 -1.80
C LEU A 154 12.47 5.89 -1.45
N GLY A 155 11.16 6.09 -1.29
CA GLY A 155 10.19 5.03 -1.02
C GLY A 155 10.10 4.04 -2.18
N LEU A 156 9.91 4.55 -3.40
CA LEU A 156 9.90 3.76 -4.65
C LEU A 156 11.22 3.02 -4.85
N GLY A 157 12.36 3.69 -4.64
CA GLY A 157 13.68 3.09 -4.75
C GLY A 157 13.87 1.92 -3.79
N LEU A 158 13.48 2.10 -2.53
CA LEU A 158 13.50 1.02 -1.54
C LEU A 158 12.53 -0.11 -1.93
N ALA A 159 11.34 0.21 -2.43
CA ALA A 159 10.36 -0.78 -2.87
C ALA A 159 10.86 -1.65 -4.04
N VAL A 160 11.54 -1.05 -5.01
CA VAL A 160 12.20 -1.77 -6.11
C VAL A 160 13.31 -2.67 -5.58
N ALA A 161 14.15 -2.15 -4.66
CA ALA A 161 15.22 -2.93 -4.04
C ALA A 161 14.67 -4.14 -3.26
N LEU A 162 13.62 -3.94 -2.46
CA LEU A 162 12.95 -5.01 -1.70
C LEU A 162 12.29 -6.02 -2.65
N GLY A 163 11.58 -5.57 -3.68
CA GLY A 163 10.97 -6.44 -4.69
C GLY A 163 11.99 -7.32 -5.40
N TRP A 164 13.14 -6.74 -5.78
CA TRP A 164 14.25 -7.47 -6.38
C TRP A 164 14.88 -8.49 -5.42
N LEU A 165 15.02 -8.14 -4.14
CA LEU A 165 15.59 -9.00 -3.11
C LEU A 165 14.66 -10.18 -2.77
N LEU A 166 13.35 -9.93 -2.75
CA LEU A 166 12.31 -10.95 -2.64
C LEU A 166 12.32 -11.89 -3.86
N TYR A 167 12.47 -11.35 -5.07
CA TYR A 167 12.60 -12.15 -6.30
C TYR A 167 13.82 -13.08 -6.24
N ARG A 168 14.96 -12.59 -5.75
CA ARG A 168 16.17 -13.41 -5.54
C ARG A 168 16.08 -14.40 -4.37
N ARG A 169 14.95 -14.45 -3.65
CA ARG A 169 14.78 -15.19 -2.37
C ARG A 169 15.85 -14.88 -1.32
N ALA A 170 16.56 -13.76 -1.45
CA ALA A 170 17.65 -13.39 -0.56
C ALA A 170 17.15 -12.86 0.79
N VAL A 171 15.89 -12.40 0.85
CA VAL A 171 15.24 -11.99 2.10
C VAL A 171 13.84 -12.60 2.19
N GLN A 172 13.48 -13.05 3.39
CA GLN A 172 12.14 -13.52 3.73
C GLN A 172 11.47 -12.48 4.66
N ILE A 173 10.74 -11.54 4.07
CA ILE A 173 10.02 -10.51 4.84
C ILE A 173 8.65 -11.05 5.20
N ASN A 174 8.25 -10.87 6.46
CA ASN A 174 6.86 -11.05 6.85
C ASN A 174 6.04 -9.85 6.32
N LEU A 175 5.53 -9.98 5.09
CA LEU A 175 4.73 -8.94 4.41
C LEU A 175 3.56 -8.47 5.28
N ALA A 176 2.92 -9.37 6.04
CA ALA A 176 1.82 -9.00 6.92
C ALA A 176 2.27 -8.04 8.04
N LYS A 177 3.42 -8.29 8.68
CA LYS A 177 3.99 -7.36 9.68
C LYS A 177 4.44 -6.04 9.03
N PHE A 178 5.07 -6.12 7.86
CA PHE A 178 5.50 -4.92 7.13
C PHE A 178 4.31 -4.00 6.82
N PHE A 179 3.27 -4.54 6.17
CA PHE A 179 2.05 -3.78 5.84
C PHE A 179 1.26 -3.34 7.07
N THR A 180 1.41 -4.03 8.20
CA THR A 180 0.82 -3.59 9.47
C THR A 180 1.47 -2.29 9.96
N TRP A 181 2.80 -2.23 10.02
CA TRP A 181 3.51 -1.05 10.49
C TRP A 181 3.39 0.12 9.52
N THR A 182 3.58 -0.13 8.23
CA THR A 182 3.43 0.93 7.21
C THR A 182 1.97 1.39 7.09
N GLY A 183 1.00 0.46 7.19
CA GLY A 183 -0.43 0.78 7.21
C GLY A 183 -0.86 1.59 8.43
N ALA A 184 -0.36 1.26 9.62
CA ALA A 184 -0.62 2.07 10.83
C ALA A 184 -0.06 3.50 10.65
N GLY A 185 1.17 3.63 10.15
CA GLY A 185 1.74 4.95 9.81
C GLY A 185 0.87 5.72 8.81
N LEU A 186 0.38 5.05 7.77
CA LEU A 186 -0.50 5.64 6.77
C LEU A 186 -1.85 6.11 7.33
N VAL A 187 -2.42 5.44 8.34
CA VAL A 187 -3.64 5.93 9.01
C VAL A 187 -3.39 7.31 9.63
N VAL A 188 -2.26 7.50 10.30
CA VAL A 188 -1.96 8.79 10.94
C VAL A 188 -1.66 9.87 9.90
N VAL A 189 -0.93 9.51 8.84
CA VAL A 189 -0.67 10.41 7.70
C VAL A 189 -1.97 10.83 7.01
N ALA A 190 -2.85 9.87 6.73
CA ALA A 190 -4.14 10.14 6.09
C ALA A 190 -5.02 11.06 6.93
N ALA A 191 -4.98 10.92 8.26
CA ALA A 191 -5.67 11.85 9.15
C ALA A 191 -5.13 13.28 9.03
N GLY A 192 -3.82 13.42 8.91
CA GLY A 192 -3.17 14.71 8.68
C GLY A 192 -3.56 15.34 7.33
N VAL A 193 -3.62 14.53 6.27
CA VAL A 193 -4.11 14.98 4.94
C VAL A 193 -5.59 15.35 5.01
N LEU A 194 -6.40 14.62 5.79
CA LEU A 194 -7.82 14.92 5.98
C LEU A 194 -8.03 16.26 6.71
N ALA A 195 -7.29 16.48 7.80
CA ALA A 195 -7.34 17.73 8.55
C ALA A 195 -6.94 18.92 7.65
N TYR A 196 -5.87 18.77 6.87
CA TYR A 196 -5.48 19.79 5.90
C TYR A 196 -6.52 20.00 4.81
N GLY A 197 -7.14 18.93 4.30
CA GLY A 197 -8.21 19.08 3.31
C GLY A 197 -9.42 19.85 3.85
N VAL A 198 -9.72 19.69 5.15
CA VAL A 198 -10.74 20.50 5.84
C VAL A 198 -10.29 21.96 5.97
N HIS A 199 -9.01 22.19 6.27
CA HIS A 199 -8.42 23.53 6.32
C HIS A 199 -8.55 24.28 4.99
N ASP A 200 -8.15 23.66 3.86
CA ASP A 200 -8.30 24.26 2.53
C ASP A 200 -9.78 24.57 2.22
N LEU A 201 -10.71 23.70 2.62
CA LEU A 201 -12.15 23.99 2.48
C LEU A 201 -12.62 25.15 3.37
N GLN A 202 -11.99 25.37 4.51
CA GLN A 202 -12.24 26.56 5.35
C GLN A 202 -11.65 27.83 4.71
N GLU A 203 -10.46 27.77 4.12
CA GLU A 203 -9.85 28.88 3.38
C GLU A 203 -10.64 29.25 2.11
N ALA A 204 -11.20 28.26 1.42
CA ALA A 204 -12.10 28.46 0.29
C ALA A 204 -13.45 29.10 0.69
N GLY A 205 -13.76 29.18 1.99
CA GLY A 205 -15.03 29.66 2.52
C GLY A 205 -16.18 28.65 2.37
N ILE A 206 -15.87 27.39 2.07
CA ILE A 206 -16.85 26.30 1.96
C ILE A 206 -17.24 25.79 3.36
N LEU A 207 -16.26 25.71 4.27
CA LEU A 207 -16.47 25.30 5.66
C LEU A 207 -16.23 26.48 6.63
N PRO A 208 -17.00 26.60 7.74
CA PRO A 208 -16.81 27.64 8.72
C PRO A 208 -15.67 27.30 9.70
N GLY A 209 -15.22 28.30 10.48
CA GLY A 209 -14.37 28.08 11.65
C GLY A 209 -12.87 28.29 11.45
N LEU A 210 -12.44 28.93 10.37
CA LEU A 210 -11.02 29.21 10.07
C LEU A 210 -10.29 29.94 11.23
N ASN A 211 -10.97 30.87 11.91
CA ASN A 211 -10.41 31.63 13.03
C ASN A 211 -10.64 30.99 14.41
N ASN A 212 -11.31 29.84 14.48
CA ASN A 212 -11.63 29.18 15.75
C ASN A 212 -10.59 28.09 16.07
N LEU A 213 -9.45 28.53 16.61
CA LEU A 213 -8.30 27.68 16.89
C LEU A 213 -8.55 26.81 18.12
N ALA A 214 -8.27 25.50 18.01
CA ALA A 214 -8.22 24.59 19.14
C ALA A 214 -6.95 24.78 19.96
N PHE A 215 -5.84 24.98 19.26
CA PHE A 215 -4.56 25.33 19.85
C PHE A 215 -3.72 26.11 18.84
N ASP A 216 -2.92 27.03 19.37
CA ASP A 216 -1.81 27.66 18.66
C ASP A 216 -0.54 27.40 19.46
N VAL A 217 0.28 26.47 18.98
CA VAL A 217 1.58 26.14 19.57
C VAL A 217 2.75 26.63 18.70
N SER A 218 2.48 27.57 17.78
CA SER A 218 3.50 28.14 16.88
C SER A 218 4.69 28.76 17.63
N HIS A 219 4.47 29.23 18.86
CA HIS A 219 5.49 29.77 19.74
C HIS A 219 6.43 28.72 20.36
N ILE A 220 6.01 27.45 20.44
CA ILE A 220 6.79 26.33 21.02
C ILE A 220 7.38 25.46 19.90
N ILE A 221 6.60 25.25 18.84
CA ILE A 221 6.97 24.45 17.67
C ILE A 221 6.86 25.36 16.46
N SER A 222 7.94 26.08 16.15
CA SER A 222 7.98 26.86 14.91
C SER A 222 8.00 25.91 13.72
N SER A 223 7.28 26.26 12.65
CA SER A 223 7.28 25.54 11.37
C SER A 223 8.68 25.45 10.72
N SER A 224 9.63 26.23 11.20
CA SER A 224 11.04 26.26 10.78
C SER A 224 11.97 25.37 11.62
N SER A 225 11.52 24.91 12.80
CA SER A 225 12.31 24.00 13.64
C SER A 225 12.38 22.60 13.03
N VAL A 226 13.47 21.86 13.29
CA VAL A 226 13.62 20.47 12.82
C VAL A 226 12.48 19.60 13.34
N ILE A 227 12.05 19.80 14.59
CA ILE A 227 10.95 19.06 15.21
C ILE A 227 9.61 19.43 14.57
N GLY A 228 9.35 20.72 14.33
CA GLY A 228 8.15 21.18 13.61
C GLY A 228 8.10 20.69 12.17
N ALA A 229 9.23 20.67 11.47
CA ALA A 229 9.34 20.12 10.12
C ALA A 229 9.16 18.60 10.09
N LEU A 230 9.61 17.88 11.12
CA LEU A 230 9.37 16.45 11.29
C LEU A 230 7.89 16.17 11.59
N LEU A 231 7.29 16.87 12.56
CA LEU A 231 5.88 16.69 12.90
C LEU A 231 4.96 17.06 11.74
N LYS A 232 5.23 18.18 11.04
CA LYS A 232 4.54 18.54 9.80
C LYS A 232 4.80 17.52 8.69
N GLY A 233 6.03 17.04 8.55
CA GLY A 233 6.42 16.12 7.49
C GLY A 233 5.98 14.65 7.68
N ILE A 234 5.67 14.25 8.91
CA ILE A 234 5.27 12.89 9.32
C ILE A 234 3.76 12.81 9.56
N PHE A 235 3.20 13.77 10.30
CA PHE A 235 1.81 13.74 10.74
C PHE A 235 0.94 14.80 10.06
N ASN A 236 1.52 15.60 9.16
CA ASN A 236 0.89 16.80 8.61
C ASN A 236 0.37 17.75 9.70
N PHE A 237 1.11 17.80 10.80
CA PHE A 237 0.78 18.64 11.95
C PHE A 237 0.88 20.13 11.60
N SER A 238 -0.21 20.87 11.83
CA SER A 238 -0.23 22.32 11.77
C SER A 238 -0.14 22.90 13.20
N PRO A 239 0.83 23.79 13.50
CA PRO A 239 0.90 24.44 14.80
C PRO A 239 -0.33 25.28 15.15
N GLN A 240 -1.04 25.77 14.13
CA GLN A 240 -2.34 26.42 14.22
C GLN A 240 -3.37 25.45 13.66
N THR A 241 -4.13 24.81 14.55
CA THR A 241 -5.16 23.83 14.18
C THR A 241 -6.51 24.31 14.66
N THR A 242 -7.50 24.34 13.77
CA THR A 242 -8.89 24.69 14.17
C THR A 242 -9.55 23.55 14.95
N TRP A 243 -10.60 23.87 15.70
CA TRP A 243 -11.42 22.83 16.37
C TRP A 243 -11.99 21.81 15.39
N LEU A 244 -12.35 22.25 14.17
CA LEU A 244 -12.89 21.36 13.16
C LEU A 244 -11.82 20.37 12.66
N GLU A 245 -10.62 20.87 12.37
CA GLU A 245 -9.48 20.03 11.98
C GLU A 245 -9.13 19.00 13.05
N ALA A 246 -9.03 19.42 14.32
CA ALA A 246 -8.71 18.52 15.43
C ALA A 246 -9.79 17.45 15.66
N ALA A 247 -11.06 17.85 15.55
CA ALA A 247 -12.19 16.93 15.68
C ALA A 247 -12.20 15.90 14.54
N VAL A 248 -12.03 16.32 13.29
CA VAL A 248 -12.00 15.44 12.13
C VAL A 248 -10.81 14.49 12.18
N TRP A 249 -9.63 14.98 12.55
CA TRP A 249 -8.44 14.16 12.72
C TRP A 249 -8.68 13.05 13.75
N THR A 250 -9.24 13.39 14.91
CA THR A 250 -9.51 12.44 16.00
C THR A 250 -10.60 11.45 15.61
N ALA A 251 -11.69 11.94 15.00
CA ALA A 251 -12.80 11.15 14.52
C ALA A 251 -12.41 10.19 13.39
N TYR A 252 -11.32 10.45 12.67
CA TYR A 252 -10.76 9.54 11.69
C TYR A 252 -9.77 8.55 12.33
N VAL A 253 -8.74 9.03 13.04
CA VAL A 253 -7.66 8.16 13.56
C VAL A 253 -8.19 7.13 14.53
N VAL A 254 -9.01 7.54 15.50
CA VAL A 254 -9.44 6.65 16.59
C VAL A 254 -10.20 5.43 16.04
N PRO A 255 -11.28 5.56 15.26
CA PRO A 255 -11.98 4.39 14.74
C PRO A 255 -11.15 3.65 13.70
N VAL A 256 -10.51 4.33 12.73
CA VAL A 256 -9.77 3.66 11.66
C VAL A 256 -8.59 2.87 12.21
N MET A 257 -7.81 3.45 13.12
CA MET A 257 -6.71 2.74 13.79
C MET A 257 -7.24 1.59 14.64
N THR A 258 -8.34 1.78 15.38
CA THR A 258 -8.93 0.71 16.20
C THR A 258 -9.37 -0.48 15.35
N PHE A 259 -10.13 -0.25 14.28
CA PHE A 259 -10.53 -1.31 13.34
C PHE A 259 -9.33 -1.89 12.59
N PHE A 260 -8.33 -1.07 12.29
CA PHE A 260 -7.09 -1.52 11.69
C PHE A 260 -6.34 -2.46 12.64
N LEU A 261 -6.16 -2.15 13.93
CA LEU A 261 -5.40 -2.99 14.86
C LEU A 261 -6.21 -4.21 15.36
N ARG A 262 -7.50 -4.04 15.66
CA ARG A 262 -8.36 -5.09 16.24
C ARG A 262 -8.55 -6.30 15.33
N ASN A 263 -8.65 -6.09 14.02
CA ASN A 263 -8.85 -7.16 13.05
C ASN A 263 -7.55 -7.86 12.60
N GLN A 264 -6.45 -7.68 13.34
CA GLN A 264 -5.17 -8.37 13.11
C GLN A 264 -5.02 -9.67 13.90
N GLY A 265 -5.86 -9.87 14.93
CA GLY A 265 -5.84 -11.05 15.80
C GLY A 265 -6.75 -12.18 15.32
N ALA A 266 -6.16 -13.14 14.61
CA ALA A 266 -6.31 -14.59 14.84
C ALA A 266 -5.76 -15.33 13.60
N PRO A 267 -4.64 -16.07 13.71
CA PRO A 267 -4.37 -17.16 12.78
C PRO A 267 -5.60 -18.07 12.80
N ALA A 268 -6.15 -18.40 11.63
CA ALA A 268 -7.09 -19.50 11.56
C ALA A 268 -6.37 -20.71 12.17
N ALA A 269 -6.87 -21.19 13.33
CA ALA A 269 -6.37 -22.42 13.92
C ALA A 269 -6.36 -23.48 12.81
N PRO A 270 -5.29 -24.28 12.66
CA PRO A 270 -5.31 -25.40 11.75
C PRO A 270 -6.58 -26.19 12.05
N LYS A 271 -7.49 -26.32 11.07
CA LYS A 271 -8.58 -27.28 11.20
C LYS A 271 -7.92 -28.60 11.55
N ALA A 272 -8.09 -29.05 12.78
CA ALA A 272 -7.65 -30.37 13.18
C ALA A 272 -8.26 -31.33 12.17
N VAL A 273 -7.40 -31.98 11.38
CA VAL A 273 -7.81 -33.09 10.54
C VAL A 273 -8.48 -34.07 11.51
N PRO A 274 -9.75 -34.45 11.33
CA PRO A 274 -10.36 -35.47 12.16
C PRO A 274 -9.44 -36.69 12.10
N ALA A 275 -8.86 -37.06 13.24
CA ALA A 275 -8.10 -38.29 13.34
C ALA A 275 -9.01 -39.39 12.80
N ALA A 276 -8.56 -40.05 11.73
CA ALA A 276 -9.28 -41.16 11.14
C ALA A 276 -9.53 -42.20 12.24
N ALA A 277 -10.75 -42.23 12.75
CA ALA A 277 -11.21 -43.26 13.65
C ALA A 277 -11.34 -44.54 12.83
N GLY A 278 -10.53 -45.54 13.18
CA GLY A 278 -10.78 -46.94 12.82
C GLY A 278 -9.82 -47.55 11.80
N ALA A 279 -8.66 -47.98 12.27
CA ALA A 279 -8.02 -49.18 11.73
C ALA A 279 -7.95 -50.20 12.88
N PRO A 280 -8.59 -51.39 12.79
CA PRO A 280 -8.50 -52.40 13.82
C PRO A 280 -7.07 -52.92 13.96
N SER A 281 -6.58 -52.92 15.20
CA SER A 281 -5.30 -53.49 15.62
C SER A 281 -5.16 -54.94 15.16
N ALA A 282 -4.20 -55.21 14.29
CA ALA A 282 -3.83 -56.57 13.90
C ALA A 282 -3.17 -57.25 15.10
N ALA A 283 -3.87 -58.23 15.68
CA ALA A 283 -3.38 -59.05 16.77
C ALA A 283 -2.11 -59.81 16.35
N VAL A 284 -1.05 -59.62 17.13
CA VAL A 284 0.18 -60.41 17.07
C VAL A 284 -0.15 -61.84 17.54
N GLN A 285 -0.05 -62.82 16.64
CA GLN A 285 -0.07 -64.24 17.02
C GLN A 285 1.36 -64.73 17.33
N PRO A 286 1.57 -65.53 18.40
CA PRO A 286 2.88 -66.06 18.72
C PRO A 286 3.29 -67.19 17.75
N GLN A 287 4.55 -67.16 17.33
CA GLN A 287 5.19 -68.20 16.51
C GLN A 287 5.16 -69.56 17.20
N ALA A 288 4.58 -70.56 16.54
CA ALA A 288 4.76 -71.96 16.88
C ALA A 288 5.92 -72.54 16.06
N THR A 289 7.00 -72.88 16.76
CA THR A 289 8.13 -73.69 16.31
C THR A 289 7.65 -75.00 15.68
N ARG A 290 8.03 -75.25 14.42
CA ARG A 290 8.03 -76.60 13.84
C ARG A 290 9.37 -76.90 13.20
N THR A 291 10.11 -77.72 13.92
CA THR A 291 11.22 -78.54 13.47
C THR A 291 10.71 -79.56 12.45
N SER A 292 11.34 -79.67 11.29
CA SER A 292 11.30 -80.90 10.49
C SER A 292 12.56 -81.00 9.64
N ALA A 293 13.32 -82.07 9.89
CA ALA A 293 14.50 -82.52 9.18
C ALA A 293 14.19 -82.95 7.73
N PRO A 294 15.21 -83.11 6.86
CA PRO A 294 15.02 -83.55 5.48
C PRO A 294 15.22 -85.06 5.34
N ALA A 295 14.49 -85.71 4.41
CA ALA A 295 15.02 -86.66 3.42
C ALA A 295 13.92 -87.56 2.80
N ALA A 296 14.18 -87.87 1.52
CA ALA A 296 13.63 -88.90 0.64
C ALA A 296 12.25 -88.67 0.01
#